data_AF-A0A0A1HPG8-F1
#
_entry.id   AF-A0A0A1HPG8-F1
#
_cell.length_a   1.000
_cell.length_b   1.000
_cell.length_c   1.000
_cell.angle_alpha   90.00
_cell.angle_beta   90.00
_cell.angle_gamma   90.00
#
_symmetry.space_group_name_H-M   'P 1'
#
loop_
_entity.id
_entity.type
_entity.pdbx_description
1 polymer ?
#
loop_
_entity_poly.entity_id
_entity_poly.type
_entity_poly.pdbx_seq_one_letter_code
_entity_poly.pdbx_strand_id
1 'polypeptide(L)' 'MITHSGCIDHFERLMGVRAGQRSSVYMQTIFVQVDGSHEPRILGSLNAAQWKALADAHSN' A
#
# COMPACT_ATOMS: atom_id res chain seq x y z
N MET A 1 1.19 5.53 8.10
CA MET A 1 2.52 5.03 8.48
C MET A 1 3.45 5.26 7.28
N ILE A 2 4.61 5.90 7.47
CA ILE A 2 5.62 6.08 6.41
C ILE A 2 6.82 5.22 6.77
N THR A 3 7.23 4.31 5.90
CA THR A 3 8.34 3.39 6.16
C THR A 3 9.20 3.21 4.91
N HIS A 4 10.49 2.93 5.08
CA HIS A 4 11.40 2.58 3.97
C HIS A 4 10.95 1.26 3.29
N SER A 5 11.30 1.05 2.01
CA SER A 5 10.72 0.00 1.14
C SER A 5 10.67 -1.41 1.75
N GLY A 6 11.71 -1.83 2.49
CA GLY A 6 11.76 -3.13 3.15
C GLY A 6 10.79 -3.31 4.34
N CYS A 7 10.29 -2.23 4.92
CA CYS A 7 9.35 -2.29 6.05
C CYS A 7 7.90 -2.53 5.60
N ILE A 8 7.56 -2.23 4.33
CA ILE A 8 6.23 -2.49 3.79
C ILE A 8 6.02 -3.99 3.59
N ASP A 9 6.97 -4.70 2.97
CA ASP A 9 6.92 -6.16 2.85
C ASP A 9 6.85 -6.83 4.24
N HIS A 10 7.62 -6.32 5.21
CA HIS A 10 7.57 -6.82 6.58
C HIS A 10 6.20 -6.59 7.25
N PHE A 11 5.62 -5.40 7.09
CA PHE A 11 4.28 -5.09 7.59
C PHE A 11 3.21 -5.96 6.94
N GLU A 12 3.24 -6.11 5.61
CA GLU A 12 2.33 -6.97 4.85
C GLU A 12 2.39 -8.42 5.35
N ARG A 13 3.59 -8.93 5.69
CA ARG A 13 3.75 -10.25 6.32
C ARG A 13 3.14 -10.33 7.71
N LEU A 14 3.40 -9.33 8.56
CA LEU A 14 2.83 -9.28 9.92
C LEU A 14 1.30 -9.22 9.90
N MET A 15 0.73 -8.54 8.91
CA MET A 15 -0.73 -8.42 8.72
C MET A 15 -1.34 -9.61 7.97
N GLY A 16 -0.55 -10.62 7.59
CA GLY A 16 -1.05 -11.82 6.92
C GLY A 16 -1.40 -11.64 5.43
N VAL A 17 -0.97 -10.54 4.80
CA VAL A 17 -1.22 -10.29 3.38
C VAL A 17 -0.60 -11.41 2.53
N ARG A 18 -1.40 -11.95 1.60
CA ARG A 18 -0.98 -13.05 0.70
C ARG A 18 0.16 -12.63 -0.22
N ALA A 19 1.08 -13.55 -0.50
CA ALA A 19 2.32 -13.27 -1.22
C ALA A 19 2.13 -12.60 -2.61
N GLY A 20 1.05 -12.90 -3.33
CA GLY A 20 0.77 -12.31 -4.64
C GLY A 20 0.19 -10.89 -4.62
N GLN A 21 -0.11 -10.34 -3.45
CA GLN A 21 -0.63 -8.97 -3.29
C GLN A 21 0.40 -8.03 -2.64
N ARG A 22 1.61 -8.52 -2.37
CA ARG A 22 2.68 -7.75 -1.73
C ARG A 22 3.40 -6.90 -2.78
N SER A 23 3.78 -5.69 -2.40
CA SER A 23 4.52 -4.77 -3.26
C SER A 23 5.59 -4.05 -2.45
N SER A 24 6.81 -3.93 -2.99
CA SER A 24 7.98 -3.33 -2.31
C SER A 24 8.63 -2.16 -3.09
N VAL A 25 7.87 -1.43 -3.92
CA VAL A 25 8.40 -0.32 -4.74
C VAL A 25 8.75 0.91 -3.88
N TYR A 26 9.83 1.61 -4.24
CA TYR A 26 10.51 2.68 -3.48
C TYR A 26 9.64 3.89 -3.05
N MET A 27 8.43 4.04 -3.56
CA MET A 27 7.44 4.98 -3.00
C MET A 27 6.06 4.47 -3.34
N GLN A 28 5.45 3.75 -2.41
CA GLN A 28 4.15 3.13 -2.56
C GLN A 28 3.31 3.36 -1.31
N THR A 29 2.05 3.73 -1.52
CA THR A 29 1.04 3.81 -0.47
C THR A 29 0.11 2.64 -0.65
N ILE A 30 -0.18 1.90 0.41
CA ILE A 30 -1.11 0.77 0.39
C ILE A 30 -2.27 1.11 1.33
N PHE A 31 -3.49 0.95 0.83
CA PHE A 31 -4.70 1.12 1.60
C PHE A 31 -5.17 -0.25 2.07
N VAL A 32 -5.28 -0.42 3.38
CA VAL A 32 -5.66 -1.69 4.00
C VAL A 32 -6.88 -1.45 4.89
N GLN A 33 -7.88 -2.30 4.75
CA GLN A 33 -9.01 -2.36 5.67
C GLN A 33 -8.67 -3.32 6.82
N VAL A 34 -8.85 -2.83 8.05
CA VAL A 34 -8.68 -3.61 9.28
C VAL A 34 -9.88 -3.30 10.18
N ASP A 35 -10.65 -4.31 10.54
CA ASP A 35 -11.83 -4.19 11.41
C ASP A 35 -11.76 -5.06 12.68
N GLY A 36 -10.69 -5.87 12.82
CA GLY A 36 -10.48 -6.76 13.96
C GLY A 36 -11.34 -8.03 13.98
N SER A 37 -12.27 -8.19 13.03
CA SER A 37 -13.17 -9.34 12.92
C SER A 37 -12.93 -10.16 11.65
N HIS A 38 -12.37 -9.57 10.61
CA HIS A 38 -12.10 -10.20 9.32
C HIS A 38 -10.60 -10.17 8.96
N GLU A 39 -10.20 -11.05 8.04
CA GLU A 39 -8.85 -11.05 7.48
C GLU A 39 -8.56 -9.67 6.85
N PRO A 40 -7.41 -9.02 7.17
CA PRO A 40 -7.05 -7.73 6.59
C PRO A 40 -7.07 -7.77 5.06
N ARG A 41 -7.65 -6.75 4.45
CA ARG A 41 -7.82 -6.69 2.99
C ARG A 41 -7.16 -5.46 2.40
N ILE A 42 -6.40 -5.65 1.33
CA ILE A 42 -5.89 -4.54 0.52
C ILE A 42 -7.04 -3.97 -0.32
N LEU A 43 -7.27 -2.66 -0.17
CA LEU A 43 -8.25 -1.88 -0.93
C LEU A 43 -7.65 -1.32 -2.21
N GLY A 44 -6.34 -1.07 -2.22
CA GLY A 44 -5.61 -0.58 -3.37
C GLY A 44 -4.21 -0.10 -3.00
N SER A 45 -3.43 0.27 -4.01
CA SER A 45 -2.10 0.83 -3.84
C SER A 45 -1.84 1.93 -4.85
N LEU A 46 -1.08 2.94 -4.45
CA LEU A 46 -0.59 4.01 -5.32
C LEU A 46 0.93 4.02 -5.30
N ASN A 47 1.55 3.86 -6.46
CA ASN A 47 2.99 4.05 -6.63
C ASN A 47 3.33 5.51 -6.97
N ALA A 48 4.62 5.84 -7.05
CA ALA A 48 5.12 7.17 -7.36
C ALA A 48 4.50 7.80 -8.63
N ALA A 49 4.38 7.02 -9.71
CA ALA A 49 3.84 7.51 -10.97
C ALA A 49 2.34 7.80 -10.88
N GLN A 50 1.59 6.95 -10.17
CA GLN A 50 0.15 7.13 -9.96
C GLN A 50 -0.13 8.32 -9.04
N TRP A 51 0.71 8.54 -8.03
CA TRP A 51 0.64 9.74 -7.18
C TRP A 51 0.84 11.02 -7.98
N LYS A 52 1.85 11.03 -8.86
CA LYS A 52 2.09 12.17 -9.75
C LYS A 52 0.88 12.42 -10.66
N ALA A 53 0.35 11.38 -11.29
CA ALA A 53 -0.82 11.50 -12.15
C ALA A 53 -2.06 12.04 -11.42
N LEU A 54 -2.29 11.61 -10.17
CA LEU A 54 -3.39 12.10 -9.34
C LEU A 54 -3.21 13.58 -8.96
N ALA A 55 -2.01 13.98 -8.57
CA ALA A 55 -1.70 15.38 -8.24
C ALA A 55 -1.87 16.30 -9.45
N ASP A 56 -1.42 15.85 -10.62
CA ASP A 56 -1.55 16.58 -11.87
C ASP A 56 -3.04 16.69 -12.29
N ALA A 57 -3.85 15.63 -12.09
CA ALA A 57 -5.28 15.61 -12.41
C ALA A 57 -6.15 16.50 -11.52
N HIS A 58 -5.71 16.81 -10.29
CA HIS A 58 -6.46 17.64 -9.34
C HIS A 58 -6.05 19.13 -9.36
N SER A 59 -5.09 19.49 -10.21
CA SER A 59 -4.59 20.87 -10.36
C SER A 59 -5.14 21.59 -11.60
N ASN A 60 -6.17 21.01 -12.23
CA ASN A 60 -6.96 21.55 -13.35
C ASN A 60 -8.40 21.80 -12.89
#